data_AF-A0A355DGV7-F1
#
_entry.id   AF-A0A355DGV7-F1
#
_cell.length_a   1.000
_cell.length_b   1.000
_cell.length_c   1.000
_cell.angle_alpha   90.00
_cell.angle_beta   90.00
_cell.angle_gamma   90.00
#
_symmetry.space_group_name_H-M   'P 1'
#
loop_
_entity.id
_entity.type
_entity.pdbx_description
1 polymer ?
#
loop_
_entity_poly.entity_id
_entity_poly.type
_entity_poly.pdbx_seq_one_letter_code
_entity_poly.pdbx_strand_id
1 'polypeptide(L)'
;MAQPTPGRIPLRIKGLLIAFFLSAFAKIGQITIIGKQVYDMTGRELDLGLIGLAEFLPAMLVAPLAGALADRVDRRRMFGFALSGEATVSALLFWYASTGPTSVLPIFWLVFLFGICSGFTAPSGRALPIDMSPTALVPRVVALNHVAFQAGLIAGPVAFGFLFVIGEPIPYLVAALGLAAAVLILVVIPSAPVKRLETVGIRQAVVDAILGMRFIRRTPVLFGAISLDLFAVLFGGAVALLPAIAEDRLGVGAVGLGWLRAAVGIGA
;
A
#
# COMPACT_ATOMS: atom_id res chain seq x y z
N MET A 1 4.03 -11.14 -37.44
CA MET A 1 3.87 -10.98 -35.98
C MET A 1 4.32 -12.29 -35.32
N ALA A 2 5.52 -12.32 -34.73
CA ALA A 2 6.05 -13.54 -34.13
C ALA A 2 5.29 -13.86 -32.84
N GLN A 3 4.78 -15.09 -32.72
CA GLN A 3 4.18 -15.57 -31.48
C GLN A 3 5.24 -15.54 -30.36
N PRO A 4 4.90 -15.07 -29.14
CA PRO A 4 5.84 -15.07 -28.04
C PRO A 4 6.19 -16.53 -27.68
N THR A 5 7.48 -16.87 -27.75
CA THR A 5 8.03 -18.17 -27.31
C THR A 5 7.48 -18.58 -25.94
N PRO A 6 7.06 -19.85 -25.75
CA PRO A 6 6.61 -20.32 -24.46
C PRO A 6 7.78 -20.28 -23.47
N GLY A 7 7.67 -19.43 -22.44
CA GLY A 7 8.45 -19.61 -21.22
C GLY A 7 9.20 -18.40 -20.68
N ARG A 8 9.59 -17.40 -21.48
CA ARG A 8 10.39 -16.25 -21.00
C ARG A 8 9.52 -15.04 -20.66
N ILE A 9 9.60 -14.61 -19.41
CA ILE A 9 8.93 -13.41 -18.91
C ILE A 9 9.64 -12.18 -19.51
N PRO A 10 8.91 -11.30 -20.24
CA PRO A 10 9.47 -10.07 -20.80
C PRO A 10 10.10 -9.17 -19.72
N LEU A 11 11.17 -8.46 -20.09
CA LEU A 11 11.89 -7.55 -19.16
C LEU A 11 10.96 -6.51 -18.52
N ARG A 12 9.98 -5.99 -19.28
CA ARG A 12 8.95 -5.07 -18.79
C ARG A 12 8.13 -5.64 -17.62
N ILE A 13 7.81 -6.94 -17.66
CA ILE A 13 7.03 -7.60 -16.61
C ILE A 13 7.91 -7.84 -15.41
N LYS A 14 9.18 -8.22 -15.60
CA LYS A 14 10.14 -8.35 -14.50
C LYS A 14 10.33 -7.02 -13.77
N GLY A 15 10.51 -5.92 -14.49
CA GLY A 15 10.59 -4.59 -13.90
C GLY A 15 9.32 -4.22 -13.13
N LEU A 16 8.14 -4.50 -13.70
CA LEU A 16 6.86 -4.28 -13.01
C LEU A 16 6.79 -5.06 -11.67
N LEU A 17 7.16 -6.34 -11.68
CA LEU A 17 7.19 -7.17 -10.46
C LEU A 17 8.19 -6.63 -9.42
N ILE A 18 9.34 -6.12 -9.84
CA ILE A 18 10.30 -5.46 -8.95
C ILE A 18 9.69 -4.19 -8.35
N ALA A 19 9.00 -3.37 -9.14
CA ALA A 19 8.32 -2.17 -8.64
C ALA A 19 7.23 -2.53 -7.61
N PHE A 20 6.45 -3.59 -7.83
CA PHE A 20 5.48 -4.10 -6.86
C PHE A 20 6.14 -4.60 -5.57
N PHE A 21 7.23 -5.37 -5.69
CA PHE A 21 8.01 -5.81 -4.53
C PHE A 21 8.54 -4.62 -3.72
N LEU A 22 9.21 -3.66 -4.37
CA LEU A 22 9.76 -2.48 -3.71
C LEU A 22 8.67 -1.64 -3.03
N SER A 23 7.52 -1.46 -3.69
CA SER A 23 6.38 -0.76 -3.09
C SER A 23 5.86 -1.51 -1.88
N ALA A 24 5.62 -2.83 -1.96
CA ALA A 24 5.15 -3.62 -0.83
C ALA A 24 6.16 -3.59 0.33
N PHE A 25 7.44 -3.83 0.04
CA PHE A 25 8.55 -3.77 1.00
C PHE A 25 8.58 -2.44 1.75
N ALA A 26 8.56 -1.31 1.02
CA ALA A 26 8.61 0.03 1.60
C ALA A 26 7.36 0.35 2.44
N LYS A 27 6.17 0.09 1.90
CA LYS A 27 4.90 0.41 2.58
C LYS A 27 4.71 -0.38 3.87
N ILE A 28 4.89 -1.70 3.79
CA ILE A 28 4.63 -2.60 4.91
C ILE A 28 5.71 -2.45 5.99
N GLY A 29 6.96 -2.21 5.57
CA GLY A 29 8.01 -1.80 6.50
C GLY A 29 7.68 -0.49 7.21
N GLN A 30 7.33 0.55 6.45
CA GLN A 30 7.05 1.88 6.99
C GLN A 30 5.88 1.87 7.97
N ILE A 31 4.72 1.30 7.60
CA ILE A 31 3.54 1.27 8.46
C ILE A 31 3.83 0.57 9.80
N THR A 32 4.69 -0.46 9.80
CA THR A 32 5.09 -1.17 11.00
C THR A 32 5.86 -0.27 11.96
N ILE A 33 6.79 0.52 11.42
CA ILE A 33 7.63 1.42 12.20
C ILE A 33 6.91 2.69 12.61
N ILE A 34 5.95 3.20 11.82
CA ILE A 34 5.09 4.31 12.26
C ILE A 34 4.35 3.94 13.54
N GLY A 35 3.80 2.72 13.61
CA GLY A 35 3.16 2.22 14.83
C GLY A 35 4.13 2.17 16.02
N LYS A 36 5.35 1.66 15.79
CA LYS A 36 6.43 1.63 16.79
C LYS A 36 6.75 3.05 17.29
N GLN A 37 7.07 3.98 16.40
CA GLN A 37 7.48 5.33 16.75
C GLN A 37 6.40 6.07 17.53
N VAL A 38 5.15 6.02 17.09
CA VAL A 38 4.07 6.68 17.82
C VAL A 38 3.86 6.06 19.20
N TYR A 39 3.98 4.74 19.32
CA TYR A 39 3.90 4.09 20.62
C TYR A 39 5.05 4.48 21.55
N ASP A 40 6.29 4.60 21.06
CA ASP A 40 7.40 5.12 21.87
C ASP A 40 7.13 6.54 22.39
N MET A 41 6.52 7.37 21.54
CA MET A 41 6.27 8.77 21.85
C MET A 41 5.10 8.95 22.84
N THR A 42 4.08 8.09 22.80
CA THR A 42 2.85 8.30 23.59
C THR A 42 2.59 7.24 24.66
N GLY A 43 3.08 6.02 24.49
CA GLY A 43 2.78 4.86 25.34
C GLY A 43 1.31 4.43 25.30
N ARG A 44 0.52 4.89 24.30
CA ARG A 44 -0.93 4.68 24.26
C ARG A 44 -1.34 3.77 23.10
N GLU A 45 -1.95 2.64 23.45
CA GLU A 45 -2.53 1.70 22.49
C GLU A 45 -3.61 2.33 21.60
N LEU A 46 -4.36 3.30 22.12
CA LEU A 46 -5.40 4.01 21.37
C LEU A 46 -4.82 4.73 20.15
N ASP A 47 -3.62 5.29 20.27
CA ASP A 47 -2.99 6.04 19.18
C ASP A 47 -2.61 5.11 18.02
N LEU A 48 -2.29 3.84 18.29
CA LEU A 48 -2.06 2.82 17.26
C LEU A 48 -3.33 2.55 16.43
N GLY A 49 -4.48 2.45 17.10
CA GLY A 49 -5.78 2.31 16.44
C GLY A 49 -6.12 3.55 15.60
N LEU A 50 -5.85 4.75 16.14
CA LEU A 50 -6.07 6.00 15.44
C LEU A 50 -5.17 6.16 14.21
N ILE A 51 -3.91 5.69 14.23
CA ILE A 51 -3.02 5.70 13.04
C ILE A 51 -3.62 4.84 11.94
N GLY A 52 -4.07 3.63 12.28
CA GLY A 52 -4.73 2.74 11.32
C GLY A 52 -5.97 3.39 10.71
N LEU A 53 -6.78 4.07 11.53
CA LEU A 53 -7.92 4.87 11.06
C LEU A 53 -7.49 6.04 10.18
N ALA A 54 -6.44 6.76 10.54
CA ALA A 54 -5.93 7.90 9.79
C ALA A 54 -5.43 7.49 8.40
N GLU A 55 -4.89 6.28 8.24
CA GLU A 55 -4.51 5.74 6.93
C GLU A 55 -5.72 5.20 6.15
N PHE A 56 -6.57 4.42 6.82
CA PHE A 56 -7.67 3.70 6.19
C PHE A 56 -8.81 4.60 5.74
N LEU A 57 -9.24 5.54 6.59
CA LEU A 57 -10.38 6.42 6.34
C LEU A 57 -10.24 7.23 5.04
N PRO A 58 -9.15 7.98 4.79
CA PRO A 58 -8.99 8.69 3.53
C PRO A 58 -8.88 7.74 2.33
N ALA A 59 -8.18 6.61 2.46
CA ALA A 59 -8.08 5.62 1.39
C ALA A 59 -9.47 5.10 0.99
N MET A 60 -10.32 4.78 1.97
CA MET A 60 -11.70 4.33 1.77
C MET A 60 -12.57 5.40 1.12
N LEU A 61 -12.47 6.66 1.56
CA LEU A 61 -13.25 7.77 1.00
C LEU A 61 -12.88 8.08 -0.46
N VAL A 62 -11.60 7.94 -0.80
CA VAL A 62 -11.08 8.19 -2.13
C VAL A 62 -11.27 6.99 -3.06
N ALA A 63 -11.38 5.77 -2.54
CA ALA A 63 -11.46 4.54 -3.33
C ALA A 63 -12.53 4.55 -4.46
N PRO A 64 -13.77 5.03 -4.26
CA PRO A 64 -14.77 5.10 -5.34
C PRO A 64 -14.33 6.04 -6.48
N LEU A 65 -13.77 7.20 -6.13
CA LEU A 65 -13.25 8.16 -7.09
C LEU A 65 -12.02 7.61 -7.82
N ALA A 66 -11.11 6.98 -7.07
CA ALA A 66 -9.90 6.37 -7.60
C ALA A 66 -10.24 5.22 -8.57
N GLY A 67 -11.21 4.37 -8.25
CA GLY A 67 -11.68 3.32 -9.15
C GLY A 67 -12.24 3.89 -10.46
N ALA A 68 -13.12 4.87 -10.36
CA ALA A 68 -13.71 5.50 -11.54
C ALA A 68 -12.68 6.25 -12.41
N LEU A 69 -11.63 6.82 -11.80
CA LEU A 69 -10.49 7.41 -12.50
C LEU A 69 -9.54 6.35 -13.09
N ALA A 70 -9.35 5.21 -12.40
CA ALA A 70 -8.50 4.11 -12.86
C ALA A 70 -8.96 3.51 -14.19
N ASP A 71 -10.26 3.59 -14.48
CA ASP A 71 -10.82 3.08 -15.73
C ASP A 71 -10.66 4.06 -16.91
N ARG A 72 -10.24 5.30 -16.63
CA ARG A 72 -10.22 6.42 -17.59
C ARG A 72 -8.83 6.93 -17.89
N VAL A 73 -7.98 6.95 -16.86
CA VAL A 73 -6.58 7.37 -16.96
C VAL A 73 -5.72 6.14 -17.24
N ASP A 74 -4.59 6.33 -17.91
CA ASP A 74 -3.56 5.30 -17.99
C ASP A 74 -3.21 4.84 -16.56
N ARG A 75 -3.59 3.61 -16.22
CA ARG A 75 -3.41 3.01 -14.89
C ARG A 75 -1.95 3.03 -14.45
N ARG A 76 -1.00 2.99 -15.39
CA ARG A 76 0.43 3.11 -15.10
C ARG A 76 0.78 4.50 -14.60
N ARG A 77 0.23 5.53 -15.24
CA ARG A 77 0.44 6.94 -14.83
C ARG A 77 -0.24 7.21 -13.50
N MET A 78 -1.45 6.71 -13.30
CA MET A 78 -2.16 6.85 -12.04
C MET A 78 -1.42 6.18 -10.88
N PHE A 79 -0.94 4.94 -11.08
CA PHE A 79 -0.14 4.22 -10.09
C PHE A 79 1.19 4.94 -9.81
N GLY A 80 1.90 5.38 -10.85
CA GLY A 80 3.15 6.13 -10.69
C GLY A 80 2.96 7.46 -9.95
N PHE A 81 1.89 8.20 -10.24
CA PHE A 81 1.57 9.44 -9.53
C PHE A 81 1.26 9.18 -8.05
N ALA A 82 0.45 8.16 -7.76
CA ALA A 82 0.11 7.80 -6.40
C ALA A 82 1.35 7.32 -5.60
N LEU A 83 2.22 6.50 -6.20
CA LEU A 83 3.51 6.11 -5.60
C LEU A 83 4.44 7.31 -5.38
N SER A 84 4.41 8.31 -6.27
CA SER A 84 5.21 9.53 -6.06
C SER A 84 4.72 10.37 -4.88
N GLY A 85 3.40 10.41 -4.66
CA GLY A 85 2.81 11.03 -3.47
C GLY A 85 3.23 10.31 -2.19
N GLU A 86 3.18 8.98 -2.18
CA GLU A 86 3.64 8.16 -1.05
C GLU A 86 5.13 8.35 -0.79
N ALA A 87 5.97 8.36 -1.84
CA ALA A 87 7.41 8.63 -1.71
C ALA A 87 7.68 10.01 -1.12
N THR A 88 6.90 11.02 -1.51
CA THR A 88 7.00 12.39 -0.98
C THR A 88 6.62 12.41 0.50
N VAL A 89 5.53 11.75 0.88
CA VAL A 89 5.11 11.64 2.28
C VAL A 89 6.15 10.89 3.11
N SER A 90 6.74 9.80 2.60
CA SER A 90 7.85 9.09 3.25
C SER A 90 9.08 9.98 3.43
N ALA A 91 9.41 10.84 2.45
CA ALA A 91 10.50 11.81 2.58
C ALA A 91 10.20 12.89 3.63
N LEU A 92 8.94 13.34 3.74
CA LEU A 92 8.51 14.26 4.78
C LEU A 92 8.54 13.61 6.18
N LEU A 93 8.16 12.33 6.29
CA LEU A 93 8.32 11.54 7.52
C LEU A 93 9.79 11.41 7.93
N PHE A 94 10.69 11.14 6.97
CA PHE A 94 12.13 11.13 7.21
C PHE A 94 12.63 12.47 7.74
N TRP A 95 12.26 13.56 7.08
CA TRP A 95 12.63 14.91 7.51
C TRP A 95 12.11 15.19 8.92
N TYR A 96 10.84 14.87 9.20
CA TYR A 96 10.23 15.09 10.51
C TYR A 96 10.90 14.27 11.61
N ALA A 97 11.11 12.97 11.39
CA ALA A 97 11.80 12.09 12.33
C ALA A 97 13.24 12.55 12.62
N SER A 98 13.92 13.15 11.63
CA SER A 98 15.27 13.69 11.79
C SER A 98 15.32 14.94 12.69
N THR A 99 14.18 15.57 12.98
CA THR A 99 14.12 16.78 13.83
C THR A 99 14.04 16.49 15.33
N GLY A 100 14.00 15.20 15.74
CA GLY A 100 13.75 14.83 17.13
C GLY A 100 12.34 15.19 17.56
N PRO A 101 11.30 14.59 16.94
CA PRO A 101 9.93 15.04 17.07
C PRO A 101 9.40 14.89 18.51
N THR A 102 8.69 15.90 18.99
CA THR A 102 8.05 15.90 20.31
C THR A 102 6.53 15.75 20.26
N SER A 103 5.95 15.75 19.06
CA SER A 103 4.50 15.68 18.85
C SER A 103 4.18 14.59 17.84
N VAL A 104 3.14 13.79 18.11
CA VAL A 104 2.67 12.79 17.14
C VAL A 104 1.75 13.37 16.07
N LEU A 105 1.22 14.58 16.29
CA LEU A 105 0.21 15.16 15.41
C LEU A 105 0.67 15.31 13.94
N PRO A 106 1.92 15.72 13.64
CA PRO A 106 2.41 15.73 12.26
C PRO A 106 2.48 14.33 11.63
N ILE A 107 2.78 13.29 12.41
CA ILE A 107 2.78 11.90 11.92
C ILE A 107 1.38 11.51 11.50
N PHE A 108 0.35 11.83 12.29
CA PHE A 108 -1.06 11.58 11.92
C PHE A 108 -1.46 12.26 10.61
N TRP A 109 -1.07 13.52 10.41
CA TRP A 109 -1.36 14.24 9.16
C TRP A 109 -0.63 13.62 7.96
N LEU A 110 0.63 13.23 8.13
CA LEU A 110 1.40 12.58 7.08
C LEU A 110 0.82 11.20 6.74
N VAL A 111 0.44 10.41 7.74
CA VAL A 111 -0.26 9.12 7.53
C VAL A 111 -1.60 9.32 6.83
N PHE A 112 -2.34 10.38 7.15
CA PHE A 112 -3.57 10.73 6.44
C PHE A 112 -3.33 11.03 4.95
N LEU A 113 -2.31 11.83 4.64
CA LEU A 113 -1.90 12.11 3.26
C LEU A 113 -1.42 10.84 2.53
N PHE A 114 -0.70 9.97 3.24
CA PHE A 114 -0.29 8.66 2.75
C PHE A 114 -1.50 7.80 2.37
N GLY A 115 -2.52 7.77 3.24
CA GLY A 115 -3.78 7.06 3.01
C GLY A 115 -4.53 7.56 1.76
N ILE A 116 -4.56 8.88 1.52
CA ILE A 116 -5.13 9.44 0.27
C ILE A 116 -4.41 8.86 -0.96
N CYS A 117 -3.09 8.84 -0.95
CA CYS A 117 -2.29 8.30 -2.05
C CYS A 117 -2.51 6.78 -2.20
N SER A 118 -2.55 6.04 -1.09
CA SER A 118 -2.83 4.60 -1.04
C SER A 118 -4.19 4.23 -1.64
N GLY A 119 -5.20 5.10 -1.48
CA GLY A 119 -6.51 4.94 -2.12
C GLY A 119 -6.44 4.86 -3.65
N PHE A 120 -5.45 5.52 -4.28
CA PHE A 120 -5.22 5.46 -5.73
C PHE A 120 -4.30 4.31 -6.16
N THR A 121 -3.34 3.90 -5.31
CA THR A 121 -2.43 2.79 -5.67
C THR A 121 -3.13 1.43 -5.69
N ALA A 122 -4.11 1.20 -4.82
CA ALA A 122 -4.81 -0.09 -4.75
C ALA A 122 -5.57 -0.48 -6.05
N PRO A 123 -6.46 0.36 -6.63
CA PRO A 123 -7.19 0.00 -7.85
C PRO A 123 -6.29 -0.06 -9.09
N SER A 124 -5.36 0.88 -9.24
CA SER A 124 -4.43 0.88 -10.37
C SER A 124 -3.44 -0.30 -10.33
N GLY A 125 -2.94 -0.63 -9.14
CA GLY A 125 -1.99 -1.72 -8.93
C GLY A 125 -2.57 -3.11 -9.21
N ARG A 126 -3.85 -3.37 -8.89
CA ARG A 126 -4.48 -4.67 -9.16
C ARG A 126 -4.64 -4.98 -10.64
N ALA A 127 -4.88 -3.94 -11.44
CA ALA A 127 -5.11 -4.07 -12.88
C ALA A 127 -3.83 -4.12 -13.72
N LEU A 128 -2.78 -3.43 -13.28
CA LEU A 128 -1.52 -3.28 -14.01
C LEU A 128 -0.85 -4.59 -14.45
N PRO A 129 -0.73 -5.63 -13.58
CA PRO A 129 -0.16 -6.91 -13.97
C PRO A 129 -0.93 -7.58 -15.11
N ILE A 130 -2.25 -7.41 -15.16
CA ILE A 130 -3.10 -7.99 -16.20
C ILE A 130 -2.93 -7.20 -17.50
N ASP A 131 -3.03 -5.87 -17.44
CA ASP A 131 -2.99 -4.99 -18.61
C ASP A 131 -1.63 -5.01 -19.34
N MET A 132 -0.53 -5.25 -18.61
CA MET A 132 0.83 -5.27 -19.19
C MET A 132 1.28 -6.66 -19.67
N SER A 133 0.50 -7.70 -19.38
CA SER A 133 0.83 -9.09 -19.69
C SER A 133 0.23 -9.55 -21.01
N PRO A 134 0.96 -10.34 -21.82
CA PRO A 134 0.34 -11.13 -22.88
C PRO A 134 -0.72 -12.05 -22.28
N THR A 135 -1.88 -12.20 -22.94
CA THR A 135 -3.02 -13.00 -22.46
C THR A 135 -2.63 -14.41 -22.01
N ALA A 136 -1.72 -15.07 -22.73
CA ALA A 136 -1.21 -16.41 -22.39
C ALA A 136 -0.37 -16.47 -21.10
N LEU A 137 0.17 -15.35 -20.61
CA LEU A 137 1.04 -15.28 -19.43
C LEU A 137 0.35 -14.70 -18.20
N VAL A 138 -0.88 -14.18 -18.32
CA VAL A 138 -1.60 -13.51 -17.22
C VAL A 138 -1.62 -14.34 -15.93
N PRO A 139 -2.00 -15.63 -15.92
CA PRO A 139 -2.02 -16.42 -14.68
C PRO A 139 -0.65 -16.50 -14.00
N ARG A 140 0.41 -16.67 -14.80
CA ARG A 140 1.79 -16.73 -14.30
C ARG A 140 2.25 -15.39 -13.73
N VAL A 141 1.87 -14.28 -14.36
CA VAL A 141 2.26 -12.93 -13.90
C VAL A 141 1.51 -12.55 -12.63
N VAL A 142 0.22 -12.89 -12.53
CA VAL A 142 -0.56 -12.68 -11.29
C VAL A 142 0.03 -13.50 -10.15
N ALA A 143 0.39 -14.77 -10.39
CA ALA A 143 1.06 -15.60 -9.38
C ALA A 143 2.39 -14.99 -8.92
N LEU A 144 3.23 -14.52 -9.85
CA LEU A 144 4.50 -13.86 -9.50
C LEU A 144 4.30 -12.53 -8.79
N ASN A 145 3.24 -11.79 -9.11
CA ASN A 145 2.90 -10.56 -8.42
C ASN A 145 2.51 -10.82 -6.97
N HIS A 146 1.77 -11.91 -6.71
CA HIS A 146 1.50 -12.35 -5.34
C HIS A 146 2.78 -12.76 -4.61
N VAL A 147 3.71 -13.46 -5.26
CA VAL A 147 5.02 -13.78 -4.66
C VAL A 147 5.80 -12.51 -4.33
N ALA A 148 5.82 -11.52 -5.23
CA ALA A 148 6.48 -10.24 -5.00
C ALA A 148 5.85 -9.48 -3.81
N PHE A 149 4.52 -9.46 -3.72
CA PHE A 149 3.82 -8.85 -2.59
C PHE A 149 4.13 -9.57 -1.26
N GLN A 150 4.06 -10.90 -1.24
CA GLN A 150 4.36 -11.70 -0.05
C GLN A 150 5.81 -11.55 0.41
N ALA A 151 6.76 -11.52 -0.53
CA ALA A 151 8.15 -11.24 -0.20
C ALA A 151 8.31 -9.85 0.45
N GLY A 152 7.59 -8.83 -0.03
CA GLY A 152 7.57 -7.50 0.60
C GLY A 152 6.92 -7.49 1.99
N LEU A 153 5.83 -8.26 2.16
CA LEU A 153 5.11 -8.42 3.44
C LEU A 153 5.98 -9.03 4.54
N ILE A 154 6.90 -9.93 4.16
CA ILE A 154 7.83 -10.59 5.08
C ILE A 154 9.09 -9.73 5.27
N ALA A 155 9.76 -9.36 4.18
CA ALA A 155 11.07 -8.70 4.24
C ALA A 155 10.99 -7.25 4.73
N GLY A 156 9.91 -6.54 4.41
CA GLY A 156 9.72 -5.12 4.76
C GLY A 156 9.78 -4.90 6.28
N PRO A 157 8.87 -5.49 7.07
CA PRO A 157 8.85 -5.30 8.51
C PRO A 157 10.14 -5.69 9.22
N VAL A 158 10.76 -6.82 8.83
CA VAL A 158 12.03 -7.27 9.42
C VAL A 158 13.13 -6.25 9.14
N ALA A 159 13.34 -5.89 7.87
CA ALA A 159 14.37 -4.93 7.50
C ALA A 159 14.16 -3.58 8.19
N PHE A 160 12.91 -3.09 8.23
CA PHE A 160 12.58 -1.81 8.86
C PHE A 160 12.74 -1.83 10.37
N GLY A 161 12.48 -2.97 11.04
CA GLY A 161 12.79 -3.18 12.46
C GLY A 161 14.27 -2.97 12.75
N PHE A 162 15.17 -3.55 11.95
CA PHE A 162 16.61 -3.34 12.07
C PHE A 162 17.02 -1.90 11.75
N LEU A 163 16.49 -1.33 10.66
CA LEU A 163 16.79 0.06 10.25
C LEU A 163 16.41 1.05 11.34
N PHE A 164 15.32 0.82 12.06
CA PHE A 164 14.86 1.68 13.15
C PHE A 164 15.83 1.68 14.34
N VAL A 165 16.46 0.53 14.65
CA VAL A 165 17.48 0.44 15.70
C VAL A 165 18.76 1.20 15.32
N ILE A 166 19.13 1.19 14.03
CA ILE A 166 20.29 1.94 13.53
C ILE A 166 20.02 3.45 13.64
N GLY A 167 18.79 3.87 13.36
CA GLY A 167 18.34 5.23 13.57
C GLY A 167 16.87 5.40 13.22
N GLU A 168 16.13 6.05 14.12
CA GLU A 168 14.70 6.31 14.00
C GLU A 168 14.27 6.89 12.62
N PRO A 169 15.01 7.81 11.98
CA PRO A 169 14.62 8.34 10.67
C PRO A 169 14.89 7.39 9.50
N ILE A 170 15.87 6.49 9.61
CA ILE A 170 16.40 5.71 8.48
C ILE A 170 15.33 4.87 7.75
N PRO A 171 14.38 4.20 8.42
CA PRO A 171 13.30 3.47 7.77
C PRO A 171 12.50 4.32 6.77
N TYR A 172 12.23 5.58 7.11
CA TYR A 172 11.47 6.50 6.25
C TYR A 172 12.27 6.91 5.01
N LEU A 173 13.58 7.09 5.15
CA LEU A 173 14.46 7.33 4.00
C LEU A 173 14.46 6.13 3.05
N VAL A 174 14.61 4.92 3.59
CA VAL A 174 14.61 3.69 2.79
C VAL A 174 13.25 3.48 2.12
N ALA A 175 12.14 3.79 2.78
CA ALA A 175 10.82 3.76 2.17
C ALA A 175 10.70 4.77 1.02
N ALA A 176 11.12 6.02 1.23
CA ALA A 176 11.08 7.06 0.21
C ALA A 176 11.89 6.66 -1.03
N LEU A 177 13.11 6.15 -0.83
CA LEU A 177 13.98 5.67 -1.90
C LEU A 177 13.40 4.43 -2.61
N GLY A 178 12.85 3.47 -1.87
CA GLY A 178 12.22 2.28 -2.44
C GLY A 178 11.00 2.61 -3.30
N LEU A 179 10.14 3.52 -2.83
CA LEU A 179 8.99 4.01 -3.58
C LEU A 179 9.42 4.85 -4.79
N ALA A 180 10.41 5.73 -4.65
CA ALA A 180 10.97 6.50 -5.77
C ALA A 180 11.61 5.59 -6.83
N ALA A 181 12.31 4.53 -6.42
CA ALA A 181 12.85 3.53 -7.33
C ALA A 181 11.74 2.77 -8.08
N ALA A 182 10.64 2.42 -7.39
CA ALA A 182 9.46 1.83 -8.04
C ALA A 182 8.86 2.78 -9.09
N VAL A 183 8.74 4.08 -8.78
CA VAL A 183 8.29 5.10 -9.74
C VAL A 183 9.24 5.18 -10.95
N LEU A 184 10.55 5.22 -10.72
CA LEU A 184 11.54 5.29 -11.79
C LEU A 184 11.45 4.08 -12.73
N ILE A 185 11.32 2.87 -12.16
CA ILE A 185 11.14 1.63 -12.93
C ILE A 185 9.87 1.74 -13.79
N LEU A 186 8.75 2.22 -13.24
CA LEU A 186 7.50 2.40 -13.98
C LEU A 186 7.60 3.44 -15.09
N VAL A 187 8.42 4.48 -14.93
CA VAL A 187 8.65 5.49 -15.98
C VAL A 187 9.47 4.90 -17.13
N VAL A 188 10.52 4.11 -16.82
CA VAL A 188 11.44 3.52 -17.80
C VAL A 188 10.81 2.37 -18.59
N ILE A 189 9.92 1.58 -17.98
CA ILE A 189 9.26 0.48 -18.69
C ILE A 189 8.38 1.02 -19.83
N PRO A 190 8.39 0.44 -21.05
CA PRO A 190 7.51 0.87 -22.15
C PRO A 190 6.03 0.67 -21.83
N SER A 191 5.17 1.64 -22.22
CA SER A 191 3.71 1.49 -22.05
C SER A 191 3.19 0.33 -22.89
N ALA A 192 2.31 -0.48 -22.30
CA ALA A 192 1.46 -1.38 -23.08
C ALA A 192 0.32 -0.55 -23.72
N PRO A 193 -0.13 -0.88 -24.94
CA PRO A 193 -1.30 -0.25 -25.53
C PRO A 193 -2.55 -0.68 -24.74
N VAL A 194 -2.97 0.14 -23.78
CA VAL A 194 -4.20 -0.09 -23.01
C VAL A 194 -5.39 0.22 -23.91
N LYS A 195 -6.34 -0.71 -24.03
CA LYS A 195 -7.67 -0.43 -24.59
C LYS A 195 -8.36 0.58 -23.67
N ARG A 196 -8.50 1.82 -24.13
CA ARG A 196 -9.30 2.84 -23.43
C ARG A 196 -10.76 2.47 -23.60
N LEU A 197 -11.51 2.42 -22.50
CA LEU A 197 -12.97 2.43 -22.58
C LEU A 197 -13.41 3.81 -23.06
N GLU A 198 -14.41 3.87 -23.96
CA GLU A 198 -14.93 5.14 -24.47
C GLU A 198 -15.54 5.97 -23.33
N THR A 199 -15.29 7.27 -23.38
CA THR A 199 -15.50 8.23 -22.30
C THR A 199 -16.96 8.46 -21.96
N VAL A 200 -17.32 8.30 -20.68
CA VAL A 200 -18.43 9.04 -20.06
C VAL A 200 -17.82 9.99 -19.02
N GLY A 201 -18.14 11.29 -19.03
CA GLY A 201 -17.39 12.36 -18.33
C GLY A 201 -17.24 12.20 -16.81
N ILE A 202 -16.39 13.01 -16.15
CA ILE A 202 -16.10 12.95 -14.68
C ILE A 202 -17.39 12.96 -13.85
N ARG A 203 -18.37 13.76 -14.25
CA ARG A 203 -19.70 13.80 -13.65
C ARG A 203 -20.38 12.42 -13.65
N GLN A 204 -20.24 11.65 -14.72
CA GLN A 204 -20.79 10.31 -14.80
C GLN A 204 -20.07 9.33 -13.87
N ALA A 205 -18.74 9.43 -13.70
CA ALA A 205 -18.00 8.56 -12.75
C ALA A 205 -18.54 8.72 -11.33
N VAL A 206 -18.73 9.98 -10.92
CA VAL A 206 -19.27 10.30 -9.60
C VAL A 206 -20.70 9.78 -9.48
N VAL A 207 -21.52 9.94 -10.53
CA VAL A 207 -22.89 9.39 -10.57
C VAL A 207 -22.88 7.87 -10.47
N ASP A 208 -22.04 7.17 -11.23
CA ASP A 208 -21.94 5.70 -11.21
C ASP A 208 -21.42 5.19 -9.86
N ALA A 209 -20.47 5.88 -9.24
CA ALA A 209 -20.01 5.58 -7.88
C ALA A 209 -21.13 5.74 -6.83
N ILE A 210 -21.91 6.83 -6.92
CA ILE A 210 -23.07 7.07 -6.05
C ILE A 210 -24.15 6.02 -6.29
N LEU A 211 -24.41 5.65 -7.55
CA LEU A 211 -25.35 4.58 -7.91
C LEU A 211 -24.88 3.24 -7.37
N GLY A 212 -23.58 2.92 -7.45
CA GLY A 212 -22.98 1.74 -6.85
C GLY A 212 -23.17 1.71 -5.33
N MET A 213 -22.89 2.82 -4.63
CA MET A 213 -23.15 2.92 -3.19
C MET A 213 -24.63 2.72 -2.84
N ARG A 214 -25.54 3.31 -3.64
CA ARG A 214 -26.99 3.14 -3.46
C ARG A 214 -27.43 1.71 -3.72
N PHE A 215 -26.82 1.02 -4.69
CA PHE A 215 -27.08 -0.38 -5.00
C PHE A 215 -26.63 -1.28 -3.86
N ILE A 216 -25.39 -1.13 -3.37
CA ILE A 216 -24.86 -1.90 -2.22
C ILE A 216 -25.81 -1.75 -1.02
N ARG A 217 -26.24 -0.52 -0.73
CA ARG A 217 -27.14 -0.24 0.40
C ARG A 217 -28.55 -0.83 0.23
N ARG A 218 -28.98 -1.10 -1.01
CA ARG A 218 -30.29 -1.72 -1.33
C ARG A 218 -30.25 -3.23 -1.39
N THR A 219 -29.08 -3.85 -1.44
CA THR A 219 -28.92 -5.31 -1.49
C THR A 219 -28.44 -5.80 -0.12
N PRO A 220 -29.34 -6.30 0.75
CA PRO A 220 -29.01 -6.60 2.16
C PRO A 220 -27.86 -7.59 2.33
N VAL A 221 -27.74 -8.56 1.43
CA VAL A 221 -26.64 -9.55 1.44
C VAL A 221 -25.29 -8.88 1.20
N LEU A 222 -25.19 -7.99 0.20
CA LEU A 222 -23.95 -7.26 -0.10
C LEU A 222 -23.59 -6.29 1.02
N PHE A 223 -24.58 -5.52 1.50
CA PHE A 223 -24.37 -4.60 2.60
C PHE A 223 -23.92 -5.32 3.87
N GLY A 224 -24.58 -6.43 4.22
CA GLY A 224 -24.24 -7.25 5.37
C GLY A 224 -22.83 -7.85 5.25
N ALA A 225 -22.48 -8.42 4.09
CA ALA A 225 -21.17 -9.00 3.85
C ALA A 225 -20.03 -7.97 3.93
N ILE A 226 -20.18 -6.82 3.26
CA ILE A 226 -19.16 -5.74 3.28
C ILE A 226 -19.07 -5.12 4.68
N SER A 227 -20.19 -4.93 5.38
CA SER A 227 -20.18 -4.38 6.74
C SER A 227 -19.52 -5.33 7.73
N LEU A 228 -19.77 -6.63 7.59
CA LEU A 228 -19.15 -7.65 8.42
C LEU A 228 -17.63 -7.74 8.18
N ASP A 229 -17.21 -7.68 6.91
CA ASP A 229 -15.79 -7.64 6.53
C ASP A 229 -15.10 -6.39 7.11
N LEU A 230 -15.68 -5.21 6.91
CA LEU A 230 -15.16 -3.96 7.46
C LEU A 230 -15.12 -3.99 8.99
N PHE A 231 -16.13 -4.56 9.65
CA PHE A 231 -16.16 -4.71 11.10
C PHE A 231 -15.03 -5.64 11.57
N ALA A 232 -14.85 -6.79 10.93
CA ALA A 232 -13.79 -7.74 11.29
C ALA A 232 -12.39 -7.15 11.07
N VAL A 233 -12.16 -6.45 9.95
CA VAL A 233 -10.85 -5.85 9.62
C VAL A 233 -10.56 -4.63 10.50
N LEU A 234 -11.55 -3.80 10.79
CA LEU A 234 -11.37 -2.58 11.58
C LEU A 234 -11.21 -2.86 13.08
N PHE A 235 -11.99 -3.82 13.61
CA PHE A 235 -12.03 -4.13 15.04
C PHE A 235 -11.25 -5.40 15.43
N GLY A 236 -10.85 -6.25 14.47
CA GLY A 236 -10.05 -7.45 14.72
C GLY A 236 -8.55 -7.21 14.91
N GLY A 237 -8.17 -5.97 15.25
CA GLY A 237 -6.83 -5.38 15.13
C GLY A 237 -5.72 -5.92 16.03
N ALA A 238 -5.54 -7.24 16.14
CA ALA A 238 -4.39 -7.85 16.81
C ALA A 238 -3.06 -7.33 16.23
N VAL A 239 -3.01 -7.10 14.91
CA VAL A 239 -1.85 -6.55 14.20
C VAL A 239 -1.56 -5.10 14.58
N ALA A 240 -2.59 -4.28 14.80
CA ALA A 240 -2.44 -2.87 15.15
C ALA A 240 -1.84 -2.68 16.55
N LEU A 241 -2.12 -3.62 17.47
CA LEU A 241 -1.60 -3.61 18.84
C LEU A 241 -0.22 -4.29 18.97
N LEU A 242 0.34 -4.84 17.89
CA LEU A 242 1.63 -5.51 17.92
C LEU A 242 2.76 -4.64 18.52
N PRO A 243 2.85 -3.32 18.29
CA PRO A 243 3.86 -2.48 18.94
C PRO A 243 3.77 -2.55 20.47
N ALA A 244 2.57 -2.40 21.04
CA ALA A 244 2.36 -2.47 22.48
C ALA A 244 2.66 -3.88 23.03
N ILE A 245 2.28 -4.94 22.31
CA ILE A 245 2.59 -6.31 22.71
C ILE A 245 4.12 -6.57 22.66
N ALA A 246 4.78 -6.10 21.61
CA ALA A 246 6.22 -6.25 21.42
C ALA A 246 7.03 -5.54 22.52
N GLU A 247 6.57 -4.35 22.94
CA GLU A 247 7.22 -3.55 23.98
C GLU A 247 6.86 -4.06 25.39
N ASP A 248 5.57 -4.07 25.75
CA ASP A 248 5.13 -4.29 27.14
C ASP A 248 5.10 -5.76 27.56
N ARG A 249 4.82 -6.67 26.62
CA ARG A 249 4.60 -8.10 26.94
C ARG A 249 5.78 -8.98 26.60
N LEU A 250 6.48 -8.66 25.51
CA LEU A 250 7.57 -9.47 25.00
C LEU A 250 8.95 -8.83 25.21
N GLY A 251 9.04 -7.50 25.40
CA GLY A 251 10.30 -6.79 25.60
C GLY A 251 11.27 -6.92 24.42
N VAL A 252 10.77 -7.08 23.19
CA VAL A 252 11.58 -7.37 21.99
C VAL A 252 11.82 -6.16 21.08
N GLY A 253 11.18 -5.02 21.38
CA GLY A 253 11.36 -3.75 20.66
C GLY A 253 11.07 -3.82 19.14
N ALA A 254 11.70 -2.93 18.37
CA ALA A 254 11.46 -2.77 16.94
C ALA A 254 11.80 -4.01 16.09
N VAL A 255 12.89 -4.72 16.42
CA VAL A 255 13.32 -5.90 15.66
C VAL A 255 12.35 -7.06 15.87
N GLY A 256 11.95 -7.31 17.12
CA GLY A 256 10.93 -8.33 17.40
C GLY A 256 9.57 -7.98 16.81
N LEU A 257 9.16 -6.71 16.85
CA LEU A 257 7.98 -6.22 16.16
C LEU A 257 8.03 -6.54 14.65
N GLY A 258 9.18 -6.33 14.01
CA GLY A 258 9.39 -6.68 12.60
C GLY A 258 9.15 -8.17 12.34
N TRP A 259 9.68 -9.06 13.18
CA TRP A 259 9.46 -10.50 13.07
C TRP A 259 8.01 -10.92 13.35
N LEU A 260 7.37 -10.34 14.36
CA LEU A 260 5.95 -10.59 14.67
C LEU A 260 5.05 -10.19 13.50
N ARG A 261 5.34 -9.04 12.88
CA ARG A 261 4.62 -8.57 11.69
C ARG A 261 4.87 -9.49 10.49
N ALA A 262 6.10 -9.96 10.30
CA ALA A 262 6.46 -10.87 9.22
C ALA A 262 5.85 -12.26 9.38
N ALA A 263 5.58 -12.72 10.60
CA ALA A 263 4.93 -14.01 10.87
C ALA A 263 3.57 -14.14 10.16
N VAL A 264 2.83 -13.02 10.01
CA VAL A 264 1.57 -12.99 9.25
C VAL A 264 1.79 -13.35 7.78
N GLY A 265 2.88 -12.87 7.18
CA GLY A 265 3.23 -13.21 5.80
C GLY A 265 3.80 -14.63 5.65
N ILE A 266 4.54 -15.11 6.65
CA ILE A 266 5.10 -16.48 6.64
C ILE A 266 3.99 -17.54 6.74
N GLY A 267 2.90 -17.25 7.46
CA GLY A 267 1.79 -18.18 7.65
C GLY A 267 0.74 -18.22 6.53
N ALA A 268 0.86 -17.36 5.51
CA ALA A 268 -0.08 -17.25 4.38
C ALA A 268 0.23 -18.23 3.25
#